data_AF-A0A532CS46-F1
#
_entry.id   AF-A0A532CS46-F1
#
_cell.length_a   1.000
_cell.length_b   1.000
_cell.length_c   1.000
_cell.angle_alpha   90.00
_cell.angle_beta   90.00
_cell.angle_gamma   90.00
#
_symmetry.space_group_name_H-M   'P 1'
#
loop_
_entity.id
_entity.type
_entity.pdbx_description
1 polymer ?
#
loop_
_entity_poly.entity_id
_entity_poly.type
_entity_poly.pdbx_seq_one_letter_code
_entity_poly.pdbx_strand_id
1 'polypeptide(L)'
;MMKTKDVRPAKARVMVSVGESVRIVRELQGLTQSELARRAKIPQSTISAIENDTINLGVERAKTLAHVLQCHPAVLVFPGWDVAKPSAA
;
A
#
# COMPACT_ATOMS: atom_id res chain seq x y z
N MET A 1 -3.27 -33.68 4.48
CA MET A 1 -3.95 -32.41 4.84
C MET A 1 -3.40 -31.95 6.18
N MET A 2 -2.66 -30.84 6.25
CA MET A 2 -2.15 -30.30 7.52
C MET A 2 -3.33 -29.95 8.43
N LYS A 3 -3.33 -30.44 9.67
CA LYS A 3 -4.34 -30.09 10.67
C LYS A 3 -4.04 -28.68 11.17
N THR A 4 -5.04 -27.80 11.16
CA THR A 4 -4.99 -26.40 11.63
C THR A 4 -4.56 -26.20 13.08
N LYS A 5 -4.35 -27.28 13.85
CA LYS A 5 -3.91 -27.24 15.26
C LYS A 5 -2.42 -26.92 15.45
N ASP A 6 -1.60 -27.01 14.40
CA ASP A 6 -0.15 -26.85 14.51
C ASP A 6 0.38 -25.49 14.01
N VAL A 7 -0.51 -24.56 13.62
CA VAL A 7 -0.12 -23.22 13.16
C VAL A 7 -0.44 -22.18 14.24
N ARG A 8 0.55 -21.34 14.56
CA ARG A 8 0.38 -20.14 15.40
C ARG A 8 0.52 -18.89 14.52
N PRO A 9 -0.36 -17.89 14.64
CA PRO A 9 -0.21 -16.64 13.89
C PRO A 9 1.14 -15.98 14.21
N ALA A 10 1.81 -15.47 13.18
CA ALA A 10 3.04 -14.73 13.37
C ALA A 10 2.76 -13.43 14.12
N LYS A 11 3.65 -13.05 15.05
CA LYS A 11 3.57 -11.76 15.74
C LYS A 11 3.87 -10.65 14.74
N ALA A 12 2.89 -9.77 14.51
CA ALA A 12 3.10 -8.54 13.75
C ALA A 12 4.18 -7.68 14.43
N ARG A 13 5.17 -7.22 13.66
CA ARG A 13 6.28 -6.41 14.18
C ARG A 13 6.08 -4.92 13.96
N VAL A 14 5.45 -4.55 12.85
CA VAL A 14 5.18 -3.16 12.45
C VAL A 14 3.79 -3.13 11.84
N MET A 15 2.99 -2.13 12.25
CA MET A 15 1.76 -1.76 11.55
C MET A 15 2.13 -0.76 10.48
N VAL A 16 1.67 -0.98 9.25
CA VAL A 16 1.98 -0.12 8.11
C VAL A 16 0.65 0.45 7.60
N SER A 17 0.57 1.77 7.47
CA SER A 17 -0.57 2.45 6.86
C SER A 17 -0.59 2.27 5.34
N VAL A 18 -1.70 2.65 4.70
CA VAL A 18 -1.78 2.65 3.24
C VAL A 18 -0.78 3.65 2.65
N GLY A 19 -0.68 4.86 3.21
CA GLY A 19 0.30 5.86 2.79
C GLY A 19 1.74 5.38 2.93
N GLU A 20 2.08 4.76 4.06
CA GLU A 20 3.39 4.15 4.28
C GLU A 20 3.68 3.03 3.29
N SER A 21 2.68 2.19 2.96
CA SER A 21 2.85 1.14 1.95
C SER A 21 3.23 1.72 0.58
N VAL A 22 2.54 2.78 0.13
CA VAL A 22 2.90 3.47 -1.12
C VAL A 22 4.32 4.01 -1.06
N ARG A 23 4.69 4.66 0.05
CA ARG A 23 6.04 5.21 0.25
C ARG A 23 7.11 4.14 0.20
N ILE A 24 6.92 3.04 0.94
CA ILE A 24 7.85 1.91 1.00
C ILE A 24 8.06 1.34 -0.39
N VAL A 25 6.98 1.03 -1.11
CA VAL A 25 7.08 0.47 -2.46
C VAL A 25 7.74 1.47 -3.41
N ARG A 26 7.41 2.77 -3.34
CA ARG A 26 8.06 3.82 -4.14
C ARG A 26 9.57 3.86 -3.91
N GLU A 27 10.00 3.86 -2.66
CA GLU A 27 11.42 3.95 -2.28
C GLU A 27 12.18 2.68 -2.66
N LEU A 28 11.57 1.50 -2.54
CA LEU A 28 12.14 0.24 -3.04
C LEU A 28 12.36 0.25 -4.56
N GLN A 29 11.52 0.98 -5.31
CA GLN A 29 11.68 1.18 -6.75
C GLN A 29 12.67 2.33 -7.10
N GLY A 30 13.28 2.98 -6.10
CA GLY A 30 14.23 4.08 -6.32
C GLY A 30 13.61 5.36 -6.88
N LEU A 31 12.30 5.54 -6.74
CA LEU A 31 11.59 6.70 -7.30
C LEU A 31 11.46 7.83 -6.28
N THR A 32 11.59 9.08 -6.74
CA THR A 32 11.15 10.24 -5.95
C THR A 32 9.63 10.41 -6.06
N GLN A 33 9.02 11.20 -5.17
CA GLN A 33 7.59 11.51 -5.28
C GLN A 33 7.25 12.20 -6.61
N SER A 34 8.11 13.11 -7.08
CA SER A 34 7.95 13.79 -8.38
C SER A 34 8.06 12.83 -9.57
N GLU A 35 8.93 11.82 -9.46
CA GLU A 35 9.08 10.79 -10.48
C GLU A 35 7.82 9.90 -10.56
N LEU A 36 7.33 9.44 -9.41
CA LEU A 36 6.09 8.66 -9.33
C LEU A 36 4.90 9.48 -9.86
N ALA A 37 4.79 10.74 -9.45
CA ALA A 37 3.76 11.68 -9.91
C ALA A 37 3.74 11.81 -11.43
N ARG A 38 4.92 12.03 -12.04
CA ARG A 38 5.06 12.16 -13.50
C ARG A 38 4.65 10.88 -14.24
N ARG A 39 5.11 9.71 -13.76
CA ARG A 39 4.77 8.41 -14.37
C ARG A 39 3.30 8.04 -14.21
N ALA A 40 2.72 8.34 -13.05
CA ALA A 40 1.32 8.05 -12.73
C ALA A 40 0.33 9.07 -13.29
N LYS A 41 0.82 10.20 -13.83
CA LYS A 41 0.00 11.35 -14.24
C LYS A 41 -0.90 11.85 -13.10
N ILE A 42 -0.36 11.86 -11.89
CA ILE A 42 -1.00 12.32 -10.66
C ILE A 42 -0.19 13.52 -10.14
N PRO A 43 -0.80 14.61 -9.63
CA PRO A 43 -0.05 15.70 -9.05
C PRO A 43 0.86 15.23 -7.90
N GLN A 44 2.10 15.74 -7.83
CA GLN A 44 3.02 15.35 -6.74
C GLN A 44 2.47 15.68 -5.35
N SER A 45 1.70 16.77 -5.22
CA SER A 45 0.96 17.10 -3.99
C SER A 45 -0.02 16.00 -3.58
N THR A 46 -0.64 15.32 -4.55
CA THR A 46 -1.54 14.19 -4.29
C THR A 46 -0.76 12.95 -3.85
N ILE A 47 0.41 12.66 -4.46
CA ILE A 47 1.30 11.59 -3.98
C ILE A 47 1.74 11.85 -2.55
N SER A 48 2.17 13.08 -2.24
CA SER A 48 2.55 13.47 -0.88
C SER A 48 1.39 13.33 0.11
N ALA A 49 0.18 13.78 -0.26
CA ALA A 49 -0.99 13.66 0.60
C ALA A 49 -1.40 12.19 0.83
N ILE A 50 -1.20 11.30 -0.15
CA ILE A 50 -1.40 9.84 0.03
C ILE A 50 -0.34 9.29 0.99
N GLU A 51 0.94 9.57 0.74
CA GLU A 51 2.05 9.02 1.55
C GLU A 51 2.02 9.48 3.02
N ASN A 52 1.38 10.61 3.31
CA ASN A 52 1.18 11.14 4.65
C ASN A 52 -0.23 10.84 5.22
N ASP A 53 -0.98 9.92 4.61
CA ASP A 53 -2.35 9.53 5.02
C ASP A 53 -3.33 10.71 5.18
N THR A 54 -3.04 11.83 4.50
CA THR A 54 -3.89 13.03 4.51
C THR A 54 -5.11 12.86 3.59
N ILE A 55 -5.00 12.00 2.58
CA ILE A 55 -6.12 11.59 1.73
C ILE A 55 -6.14 10.08 1.56
N ASN A 56 -7.33 9.50 1.49
CA ASN A 56 -7.50 8.07 1.25
C ASN A 56 -7.07 7.70 -0.18
N LEU A 57 -6.37 6.57 -0.31
CA LEU A 57 -6.04 5.97 -1.60
C LEU A 57 -7.25 5.22 -2.16
N GLY A 58 -8.03 5.89 -3.01
CA GLY A 58 -9.14 5.24 -3.72
C GLY A 58 -8.66 4.17 -4.70
N VAL A 59 -9.55 3.21 -5.01
CA VAL A 59 -9.27 2.02 -5.85
C VAL A 59 -8.66 2.39 -7.21
N GLU A 60 -9.18 3.42 -7.89
CA GLU A 60 -8.67 3.81 -9.21
C GLU A 60 -7.25 4.37 -9.14
N ARG A 61 -6.94 5.17 -8.12
CA ARG A 61 -5.56 5.64 -7.89
C ARG A 61 -4.65 4.49 -7.48
N ALA A 62 -5.13 3.53 -6.68
CA ALA A 62 -4.38 2.35 -6.33
C ALA A 62 -3.98 1.54 -7.56
N LYS A 63 -4.91 1.33 -8.52
CA LYS A 63 -4.60 0.66 -9.80
C LYS A 63 -3.54 1.42 -10.60
N THR A 64 -3.68 2.74 -10.73
CA THR A 64 -2.72 3.59 -11.46
C THR A 64 -1.32 3.55 -10.83
N LEU A 65 -1.23 3.71 -9.50
CA LEU A 65 0.04 3.66 -8.79
C LEU A 65 0.67 2.27 -8.86
N ALA A 66 -0.13 1.21 -8.67
CA ALA A 66 0.34 -0.17 -8.72
C ALA A 66 0.92 -0.53 -10.10
N HIS A 67 0.31 -0.03 -11.18
CA HIS A 67 0.84 -0.18 -12.52
C HIS A 67 2.22 0.48 -12.67
N VAL A 68 2.42 1.70 -12.17
CA VAL A 68 3.73 2.38 -12.23
C VAL A 68 4.77 1.72 -11.32
N LEU A 69 4.34 1.27 -10.14
CA LEU A 69 5.18 0.64 -9.12
C LEU A 69 5.42 -0.85 -9.37
N GLN A 70 4.85 -1.40 -10.46
CA GLN A 70 5.00 -2.80 -10.87
C GLN A 70 4.62 -3.78 -9.76
N CYS A 71 3.53 -3.49 -9.05
CA CYS A 71 2.98 -4.34 -7.99
C CYS A 71 1.49 -4.61 -8.20
N HIS A 72 0.94 -5.57 -7.46
CA HIS A 72 -0.50 -5.77 -7.43
C HIS A 72 -1.17 -4.71 -6.55
N PRO A 73 -2.32 -4.10 -6.90
CA PRO A 73 -2.95 -3.03 -6.11
C PRO A 73 -3.18 -3.38 -4.64
N ALA A 74 -3.47 -4.65 -4.35
CA ALA A 74 -3.65 -5.15 -2.98
C ALA A 74 -2.43 -4.92 -2.07
N VAL A 75 -1.22 -4.86 -2.62
CA VAL A 75 0.00 -4.56 -1.86
C VAL A 75 -0.06 -3.15 -1.26
N LEU A 76 -0.64 -2.19 -1.99
CA LEU A 76 -0.73 -0.80 -1.56
C LEU A 76 -1.86 -0.59 -0.55
N VAL A 77 -3.04 -1.16 -0.81
CA VAL A 77 -4.25 -0.87 -0.03
C VAL A 77 -4.50 -1.83 1.15
N PHE A 78 -3.78 -2.95 1.23
CA PHE A 78 -3.96 -3.95 2.29
C PHE A 78 -2.65 -4.35 3.02
N PRO A 79 -1.83 -3.40 3.51
CA PRO A 79 -0.55 -3.69 4.15
C PRO A 79 -0.65 -4.43 5.50
N GLY A 80 -1.86 -4.56 6.07
CA GLY A 80 -2.12 -5.22 7.34
C GLY A 80 -3.46 -5.94 7.39
N TRP A 81 -3.87 -6.58 6.28
CA TRP A 81 -5.16 -7.28 6.20
C TRP A 81 -5.30 -8.35 7.28
N ASP A 82 -6.36 -8.23 8.07
CA ASP A 82 -6.76 -9.21 9.09
C ASP A 82 -8.18 -9.66 8.76
N VAL A 83 -8.34 -10.93 8.36
CA VAL A 83 -9.64 -11.52 7.97
C VAL A 83 -10.64 -11.47 9.13
N ALA A 84 -10.18 -11.43 10.38
CA ALA A 84 -11.03 -11.37 11.56
C ALA A 84 -11.49 -9.94 11.90
N LYS A 85 -10.89 -8.92 11.29
CA LYS A 85 -11.26 -7.51 11.46
C LYS A 85 -11.78 -6.99 10.12
N PRO A 86 -13.09 -6.70 9.96
CA PRO A 86 -13.59 -6.13 8.72
C PRO A 86 -12.82 -4.83 8.43
N SER A 87 -12.20 -4.78 7.25
CA SER A 87 -11.43 -3.62 6.79
C SER A 87 -12.29 -2.37 6.88
N ALA A 88 -11.83 -1.37 7.63
CA ALA A 88 -12.45 -0.05 7.64
C ALA A 88 -12.23 0.57 6.25
N ALA A 89 -13.31 0.64 5.47
CA ALA A 89 -13.43 1.50 4.30
C ALA A 89 -14.02 2.84 4.74
#